data_AF-A0ABD2ZJV0-F1
#
_entry.id   AF-A0ABD2ZJV0-F1
#
_cell.length_a   1.000
_cell.length_b   1.000
_cell.length_c   1.000
_cell.angle_alpha   90.00
_cell.angle_beta   90.00
_cell.angle_gamma   90.00
#
_symmetry.space_group_name_H-M   'P 1'
#
loop_
_entity.id
_entity.type
_entity.pdbx_description
1 polymer ?
#
loop_
_entity_poly.entity_id
_entity_poly.type
_entity_poly.pdbx_seq_one_letter_code
_entity_poly.pdbx_strand_id
1 'polypeptide(L)'
;MYCDDCSYIGAEIEYCQENGIKVLLSLEDPGHGTQTDASKLAKYLWNNFLGGESSDRPLGNAILDGIVFEDVNPGTVLKFDKLAEELKNYGPVQLAAFPPCGEVDHNLDSVIDTGLLDYVWVKFYDDISCDYANNNVDILSILT
;
A
#
# COMPACT_ATOMS: atom_id res chain seq x y z
N MET A 1 8.84 9.30 14.29
CA MET A 1 9.66 10.34 13.64
C MET A 1 8.70 11.40 13.15
N TYR A 2 8.76 12.62 13.67
CA TYR A 2 7.88 13.71 13.21
C TYR A 2 8.61 14.36 12.03
N CYS A 3 8.00 14.33 10.85
CA CYS A 3 8.58 14.93 9.65
C CYS A 3 7.91 16.27 9.41
N ASP A 4 8.56 17.36 9.83
CA ASP A 4 8.04 18.71 9.61
C ASP A 4 8.26 19.17 8.15
N ASP A 5 9.27 18.60 7.46
CA ASP A 5 9.48 18.71 6.02
C ASP A 5 10.16 17.43 5.51
N CYS A 6 9.44 16.67 4.68
CA CYS A 6 9.88 15.41 4.09
C CYS A 6 10.32 15.56 2.62
N SER A 7 10.37 16.79 2.10
CA SER A 7 10.64 17.03 0.68
C SER A 7 12.03 16.54 0.23
N TYR A 8 13.00 16.47 1.16
CA TYR A 8 14.34 15.97 0.89
C TYR A 8 14.37 14.49 0.49
N ILE A 9 13.40 13.69 0.95
CA ILE A 9 13.26 12.26 0.59
C ILE A 9 12.98 12.12 -0.91
N GLY A 10 12.38 13.13 -1.54
CA GLY A 10 12.10 13.14 -2.98
C GLY A 10 13.33 12.86 -3.85
N ALA A 11 14.48 13.48 -3.52
CA ALA A 11 15.71 13.25 -4.26
C ALA A 11 16.25 11.81 -4.09
N GLU A 12 16.03 11.20 -2.92
CA GLU A 12 16.43 9.81 -2.64
C GLU A 12 15.53 8.81 -3.39
N ILE A 13 14.24 9.13 -3.52
CA ILE A 13 13.28 8.37 -4.32
C ILE A 13 13.69 8.40 -5.80
N GLU A 14 13.93 9.59 -6.35
CA GLU A 14 14.35 9.75 -7.75
C GLU A 14 15.66 8.99 -8.02
N TYR A 15 16.63 9.07 -7.10
CA TYR A 15 17.86 8.29 -7.18
C TYR A 15 17.61 6.77 -7.23
N CYS A 16 16.71 6.24 -6.39
CA CYS A 16 16.32 4.83 -6.45
C CYS A 16 15.71 4.47 -7.81
N GLN A 17 14.80 5.32 -8.31
CA GLN A 17 14.10 5.10 -9.58
C GLN A 17 15.03 5.16 -10.80
N GLU A 18 16.02 6.06 -10.81
CA GLU A 18 17.07 6.12 -11.84
C GLU A 18 17.91 4.82 -11.90
N ASN A 19 18.02 4.11 -10.78
CA ASN A 19 18.67 2.82 -10.68
C ASN A 19 17.72 1.63 -10.93
N GLY A 20 16.51 1.89 -11.42
CA GLY A 20 15.52 0.87 -11.75
C GLY A 20 14.80 0.26 -10.54
N ILE A 21 14.92 0.87 -9.36
CA ILE A 21 14.24 0.43 -8.14
C ILE A 21 12.87 1.10 -8.07
N LYS A 22 11.82 0.31 -7.86
CA LYS A 22 10.45 0.80 -7.68
C LYS A 22 10.24 1.27 -6.25
N VAL A 23 9.64 2.45 -6.09
CA VAL A 23 9.33 3.03 -4.77
C VAL A 23 7.82 3.25 -4.66
N LEU A 24 7.21 2.59 -3.68
CA LEU A 24 5.78 2.63 -3.43
C LEU A 24 5.50 3.24 -2.05
N LEU A 25 4.36 3.93 -1.90
CA LEU A 25 3.88 4.42 -0.61
C LEU A 25 3.01 3.38 0.07
N SER A 26 3.36 3.00 1.30
CA SER A 26 2.52 2.13 2.11
C SER A 26 1.40 2.89 2.84
N LEU A 27 0.20 2.31 2.88
CA LEU A 27 -0.98 2.81 3.54
C LEU A 27 -1.51 1.76 4.53
N GLU A 28 -1.30 2.00 5.82
CA GLU A 28 -1.90 1.22 6.90
C GLU A 28 -3.30 1.81 7.22
N ASP A 29 -3.38 2.95 7.88
CA ASP A 29 -4.65 3.63 8.17
C ASP A 29 -4.67 5.08 7.64
N PRO A 30 -5.13 5.30 6.39
CA PRO A 30 -5.09 6.61 5.76
C PRO A 30 -6.11 7.62 6.33
N GLY A 31 -6.91 7.24 7.34
CA GLY A 31 -8.01 8.06 7.83
C GLY A 31 -8.35 7.92 9.32
N HIS A 32 -7.49 7.29 10.12
CA HIS A 32 -7.72 7.04 11.55
C HIS A 32 -9.08 6.38 11.83
N GLY A 33 -9.44 5.35 11.06
CA GLY A 33 -10.72 4.65 11.21
C GLY A 33 -11.97 5.44 10.80
N THR A 34 -11.84 6.60 10.16
CA THR A 34 -12.97 7.25 9.48
C THR A 34 -13.17 6.62 8.10
N GLN A 35 -14.43 6.37 7.71
CA GLN A 35 -14.80 5.94 6.35
C GLN A 35 -14.34 7.01 5.36
N THR A 36 -13.09 6.91 4.94
CA THR A 36 -12.49 7.88 4.03
C THR A 36 -13.11 7.65 2.67
N ASP A 37 -13.65 8.71 2.09
CA ASP A 37 -14.18 8.68 0.73
C ASP A 37 -13.04 8.30 -0.23
N ALA A 38 -13.13 7.08 -0.78
CA ALA A 38 -12.08 6.50 -1.60
C ALA A 38 -11.69 7.39 -2.78
N SER A 39 -12.65 8.11 -3.38
CA SER A 39 -12.36 9.02 -4.50
C SER A 39 -11.58 10.25 -4.04
N LYS A 40 -11.89 10.80 -2.86
CA LYS A 40 -11.13 11.92 -2.28
C LYS A 40 -9.70 11.50 -1.92
N LEU A 41 -9.55 10.31 -1.32
CA LEU A 41 -8.24 9.77 -0.99
C LEU A 41 -7.43 9.45 -2.25
N ALA A 42 -8.04 8.82 -3.25
CA ALA A 42 -7.39 8.56 -4.55
C ALA A 42 -6.90 9.86 -5.19
N LYS A 43 -7.74 10.90 -5.22
CA LYS A 43 -7.36 12.22 -5.74
C LYS A 43 -6.20 12.83 -4.96
N TYR A 44 -6.23 12.73 -3.64
CA TYR A 44 -5.15 13.23 -2.78
C TYR A 44 -3.84 12.49 -3.06
N LEU A 45 -3.85 11.17 -3.06
CA LEU A 45 -2.67 10.34 -3.37
C LEU A 45 -2.15 10.64 -4.77
N TRP A 46 -3.04 10.73 -5.75
CA TRP A 46 -2.70 11.01 -7.14
C TRP A 46 -1.94 12.34 -7.28
N ASN A 47 -2.49 13.41 -6.70
CA ASN A 47 -1.94 14.76 -6.85
C ASN A 47 -0.69 15.02 -6.01
N ASN A 48 -0.55 14.35 -4.87
CA ASN A 48 0.52 14.66 -3.91
C ASN A 48 1.69 13.67 -3.94
N PHE A 49 1.48 12.45 -4.44
CA PHE A 49 2.49 11.39 -4.40
C PHE A 49 2.69 10.69 -5.75
N LEU A 50 1.67 10.65 -6.61
CA LEU A 50 1.73 9.98 -7.92
C LEU A 50 1.78 11.01 -9.06
N GLY A 51 1.22 10.66 -10.23
CA GLY A 51 1.37 11.41 -11.48
C GLY A 51 0.51 12.66 -11.63
N GLY A 52 -0.25 13.06 -10.60
CA GLY A 52 -0.98 14.32 -10.59
C GLY A 52 -0.11 15.51 -10.15
N GLU A 53 -0.74 16.68 -10.02
CA GLU A 53 -0.07 17.92 -9.66
C GLU A 53 -0.64 18.51 -8.37
N SER A 54 0.25 19.04 -7.53
CA SER A 54 -0.05 19.78 -6.30
C SER A 54 1.05 20.80 -6.04
N SER A 55 0.70 21.96 -5.48
CA SER A 55 1.67 22.98 -5.07
C SER A 55 2.42 22.61 -3.79
N ASP A 56 1.93 21.61 -3.05
CA ASP A 56 2.47 21.19 -1.77
C ASP A 56 2.53 19.66 -1.74
N ARG A 57 3.65 19.11 -2.21
CA ARG A 57 3.89 17.65 -2.28
C ARG A 57 4.76 17.22 -1.09
N PRO A 58 4.29 16.30 -0.23
CA PRO A 58 5.00 15.95 1.01
C PRO A 58 6.40 15.37 0.83
N LEU A 59 6.65 14.70 -0.30
CA LEU A 59 7.94 14.10 -0.65
C LEU A 59 8.64 14.88 -1.78
N GLY A 60 8.34 16.17 -1.91
CA GLY A 60 8.85 16.98 -3.01
C GLY A 60 8.29 16.56 -4.38
N ASN A 61 9.06 16.76 -5.44
CA ASN A 61 8.60 16.53 -6.81
C ASN A 61 8.63 15.06 -7.25
N ALA A 62 9.08 14.15 -6.40
CA ALA A 62 9.14 12.74 -6.71
C ALA A 62 7.74 12.19 -7.04
N ILE A 63 7.69 11.36 -8.09
CA ILE A 63 6.49 10.66 -8.54
C ILE A 63 6.69 9.19 -8.18
N LEU A 64 5.96 8.70 -7.18
CA LEU A 64 6.05 7.31 -6.75
C LEU A 64 5.48 6.36 -7.80
N ASP A 65 5.98 5.12 -7.79
CA ASP A 65 5.56 4.07 -8.72
C ASP A 65 4.20 3.48 -8.35
N GLY A 66 3.78 3.58 -7.09
CA GLY A 66 2.61 2.85 -6.63
C GLY A 66 2.23 3.02 -5.17
N ILE A 67 1.21 2.26 -4.79
CA ILE A 67 0.63 2.20 -3.44
C ILE A 67 0.66 0.76 -2.93
N VAL A 68 1.03 0.58 -1.67
CA VAL A 68 0.90 -0.69 -0.94
C VAL A 68 -0.23 -0.54 0.08
N PHE A 69 -1.22 -1.43 0.03
CA PHE A 69 -2.25 -1.55 1.06
C PHE A 69 -1.75 -2.46 2.18
N GLU A 70 -1.70 -1.96 3.41
CA GLU A 70 -1.37 -2.75 4.60
C GLU A 70 -2.61 -3.09 5.42
N ASP A 71 -2.45 -4.06 6.30
CA ASP A 71 -3.47 -4.47 7.24
C ASP A 71 -3.76 -3.37 8.25
N VAL A 72 -4.97 -3.40 8.79
CA VAL A 72 -5.46 -2.33 9.65
C VAL A 72 -5.91 -2.86 11.00
N ASN A 73 -5.96 -1.95 11.97
CA ASN A 73 -6.43 -2.28 13.30
C ASN A 73 -7.83 -2.94 13.27
N PRO A 74 -8.06 -4.03 14.04
CA PRO A 74 -9.35 -4.72 14.06
C PRO A 74 -10.53 -3.78 14.29
N GLY A 75 -11.59 -3.96 13.50
CA GLY A 75 -12.79 -3.13 13.53
C GLY A 75 -12.73 -1.87 12.65
N THR A 76 -11.59 -1.62 11.99
CA THR A 76 -11.45 -0.58 10.97
C THR A 76 -12.06 -1.04 9.65
N VAL A 77 -12.92 -0.20 9.07
CA VAL A 77 -13.57 -0.47 7.77
C VAL A 77 -13.20 0.61 6.78
N LEU A 78 -12.37 0.23 5.82
CA LEU A 78 -11.90 1.03 4.69
C LEU A 78 -12.50 0.50 3.39
N LYS A 79 -12.34 1.26 2.32
CA LYS A 79 -12.82 0.92 0.98
C LYS A 79 -11.63 0.76 0.03
N PHE A 80 -10.73 -0.17 0.35
CA PHE A 80 -9.52 -0.40 -0.44
C PHE A 80 -9.81 -0.90 -1.85
N ASP A 81 -10.86 -1.71 -2.02
CA ASP A 81 -11.42 -2.07 -3.31
C ASP A 81 -11.71 -0.84 -4.19
N LYS A 82 -12.45 0.13 -3.64
CA LYS A 82 -12.81 1.38 -4.35
C LYS A 82 -11.63 2.31 -4.53
N LEU A 83 -10.71 2.34 -3.57
CA LEU A 83 -9.49 3.11 -3.70
C LEU A 83 -8.62 2.58 -4.85
N ALA A 84 -8.47 1.27 -4.98
CA ALA A 84 -7.75 0.64 -6.08
C ALA A 84 -8.40 0.93 -7.44
N GLU A 85 -9.73 0.78 -7.55
CA GLU A 85 -10.49 1.13 -8.76
C GLU A 85 -10.25 2.60 -9.17
N GLU A 86 -10.39 3.54 -8.24
CA GLU A 86 -10.19 4.98 -8.50
C GLU A 86 -8.75 5.30 -8.90
N LEU A 87 -7.74 4.70 -8.25
CA LEU A 87 -6.33 4.92 -8.58
C LEU A 87 -5.99 4.42 -10.00
N LYS A 88 -6.47 3.23 -10.39
CA LYS A 88 -6.26 2.71 -11.76
C LYS A 88 -6.97 3.57 -12.82
N ASN A 89 -8.04 4.29 -12.47
CA ASN A 89 -8.72 5.22 -13.39
C ASN A 89 -7.91 6.49 -13.69
N TYR A 90 -6.99 6.90 -12.80
CA TYR A 90 -6.13 8.07 -13.05
C TYR A 90 -4.99 7.79 -14.03
N GLY A 91 -4.41 6.59 -13.98
CA GLY A 91 -3.31 6.22 -14.87
C GLY A 91 -2.55 4.97 -14.43
N PRO A 92 -1.40 4.68 -15.07
CA PRO A 92 -0.55 3.58 -14.69
C PRO A 92 0.01 3.79 -13.28
N VAL A 93 -0.38 2.91 -12.36
CA VAL A 93 0.08 2.89 -10.97
C VAL A 93 0.24 1.44 -10.53
N GLN A 94 1.35 1.11 -9.88
CA GLN A 94 1.52 -0.21 -9.29
C GLN A 94 0.71 -0.29 -7.99
N LEU A 95 -0.09 -1.34 -7.85
CA LEU A 95 -0.81 -1.62 -6.62
C LEU A 95 -0.29 -2.91 -6.01
N ALA A 96 0.04 -2.85 -4.72
CA ALA A 96 0.44 -4.02 -3.96
C ALA A 96 -0.40 -4.13 -2.69
N ALA A 97 -0.49 -5.33 -2.13
CA ALA A 97 -1.03 -5.54 -0.79
C ALA A 97 -0.05 -6.34 0.06
N PHE A 98 -0.06 -6.09 1.37
CA PHE A 98 0.79 -6.75 2.36
C PHE A 98 -0.04 -7.47 3.44
N PRO A 99 -0.86 -8.48 3.08
CA PRO A 99 -1.79 -9.13 4.02
C PRO A 99 -1.09 -10.03 5.05
N PRO A 100 -1.63 -10.15 6.28
CA PRO A 100 -1.25 -11.19 7.23
C PRO A 100 -1.52 -12.59 6.68
N CYS A 101 -0.76 -13.58 7.15
CA CYS A 101 -0.92 -14.96 6.68
C CYS A 101 -2.07 -15.73 7.35
N GLY A 102 -2.49 -15.32 8.55
CA GLY A 102 -3.40 -16.11 9.40
C GLY A 102 -4.70 -15.38 9.73
N GLU A 103 -4.59 -14.14 10.21
CA GLU A 103 -5.76 -13.29 10.43
C GLU A 103 -6.36 -12.81 9.09
N VAL A 104 -7.69 -12.82 9.00
CA VAL A 104 -8.39 -12.34 7.81
C VAL A 104 -8.64 -10.83 7.94
N ASP A 105 -7.92 -10.03 7.16
CA ASP A 105 -8.22 -8.60 7.01
C ASP A 105 -9.18 -8.39 5.82
N HIS A 106 -10.46 -8.15 6.16
CA HIS A 106 -11.50 -7.94 5.15
C HIS A 106 -11.27 -6.74 4.22
N ASN A 107 -10.49 -5.74 4.65
CA ASN A 107 -10.14 -4.61 3.77
C ASN A 107 -9.16 -5.08 2.70
N LEU A 108 -8.18 -5.89 3.08
CA LEU A 108 -7.21 -6.45 2.15
C LEU A 108 -7.83 -7.52 1.25
N ASP A 109 -8.68 -8.39 1.77
CA ASP A 109 -9.46 -9.34 0.95
C ASP A 109 -10.25 -8.61 -0.13
N SER A 110 -10.93 -7.52 0.24
CA SER A 110 -11.76 -6.75 -0.70
C SER A 110 -10.96 -6.21 -1.88
N VAL A 111 -9.72 -5.75 -1.66
CA VAL A 111 -8.87 -5.24 -2.74
C VAL A 111 -8.20 -6.36 -3.52
N ILE A 112 -7.86 -7.49 -2.88
CA ILE A 112 -7.35 -8.68 -3.56
C ILE A 112 -8.39 -9.22 -4.55
N ASP A 113 -9.66 -9.30 -4.14
CA ASP A 113 -10.78 -9.80 -4.95
C ASP A 113 -11.05 -8.96 -6.21
N THR A 114 -10.58 -7.71 -6.26
CA THR A 114 -10.71 -6.87 -7.46
C THR A 114 -9.87 -7.37 -8.63
N GLY A 115 -8.79 -8.12 -8.37
CA GLY A 115 -7.81 -8.52 -9.38
C GLY A 115 -6.97 -7.35 -9.94
N LEU A 116 -6.95 -6.20 -9.27
CA LEU A 116 -6.22 -5.00 -9.72
C LEU A 116 -4.78 -4.90 -9.18
N LEU A 117 -4.41 -5.77 -8.24
CA LEU A 117 -3.08 -5.78 -7.63
C LEU A 117 -2.03 -6.35 -8.59
N ASP A 118 -0.91 -5.65 -8.70
CA ASP A 118 0.29 -6.09 -9.40
C ASP A 118 1.13 -7.05 -8.52
N TYR A 119 1.09 -6.85 -7.20
CA TYR A 119 1.81 -7.68 -6.22
C TYR A 119 0.97 -8.00 -4.99
N VAL A 120 1.15 -9.20 -4.44
CA VAL A 120 0.66 -9.58 -3.12
C VAL A 120 1.84 -10.18 -2.36
N TRP A 121 2.19 -9.58 -1.23
CA TRP A 121 3.31 -9.98 -0.39
C TRP A 121 2.75 -10.42 0.96
N VAL A 122 2.60 -11.71 1.18
CA VAL A 122 1.99 -12.21 2.43
C VAL A 122 2.99 -12.11 3.58
N LYS A 123 2.57 -11.55 4.73
CA LYS A 123 3.36 -11.46 5.97
C LYS A 123 3.42 -12.83 6.65
N PHE A 124 4.44 -13.63 6.32
CA PHE A 124 4.74 -14.92 6.98
C PHE A 124 5.60 -14.78 8.25
N TYR A 125 5.23 -13.82 9.10
CA TYR A 125 5.90 -13.54 10.37
C TYR A 125 4.88 -12.93 11.35
N ASP A 126 5.24 -12.88 12.64
CA ASP A 126 4.42 -12.35 13.75
C ASP A 126 3.09 -13.11 14.05
N ASP A 127 2.77 -14.18 13.31
CA ASP A 127 1.63 -15.09 13.58
C ASP A 127 2.06 -16.57 13.59
N ILE A 128 2.07 -17.20 14.77
CA ILE A 128 2.52 -18.59 14.95
C ILE A 128 1.70 -19.65 14.18
N SER A 129 0.51 -19.29 13.71
CA SER A 129 -0.32 -20.20 12.92
C SER A 129 0.20 -20.41 11.51
N CYS A 130 1.01 -19.47 10.99
CA CYS A 130 1.44 -19.44 9.60
C CYS A 130 2.83 -18.82 9.38
N ASP A 131 3.56 -18.48 10.45
CA ASP A 131 4.94 -18.02 10.38
C ASP A 131 5.95 -19.16 10.15
N TYR A 132 7.19 -18.78 9.83
CA TYR A 132 8.31 -19.71 9.81
C TYR A 132 8.85 -19.98 11.23
N ALA A 133 8.09 -20.76 12.00
CA ALA A 133 8.55 -21.29 13.29
C ALA A 133 8.97 -22.77 13.20
N ASN A 134 10.00 -23.15 13.98
CA ASN A 134 10.42 -24.54 14.26
C ASN A 134 10.92 -25.40 13.07
N ASN A 135 11.53 -24.81 12.03
CA ASN A 135 11.93 -25.53 10.80
C ASN A 135 10.76 -26.26 10.12
N ASN A 136 9.53 -25.77 10.32
CA ASN A 136 8.36 -26.38 9.70
C ASN A 136 8.28 -25.92 8.24
N VAL A 137 8.70 -26.78 7.32
CA VAL A 137 8.65 -26.55 5.87
C VAL A 137 7.23 -26.71 5.29
N ASP A 138 6.22 -27.02 6.11
CA ASP A 138 4.81 -27.11 5.69
C ASP A 138 4.17 -25.77 5.28
N ILE A 139 4.89 -24.64 5.40
CA ILE A 139 4.46 -23.32 4.87
C ILE A 139 4.21 -23.36 3.35
N LEU A 140 4.82 -24.32 2.65
CA LEU A 140 4.55 -24.56 1.23
C LEU A 140 3.08 -24.90 0.95
N SER A 141 2.35 -25.46 1.93
CA SER A 141 0.91 -25.73 1.79
C SER A 141 0.03 -24.46 1.80
N ILE A 142 0.58 -23.31 2.22
CA ILE A 142 -0.12 -22.01 2.22
C ILE A 142 -0.02 -21.35 0.83
N LEU A 143 0.89 -21.82 -0.03
CA LEU A 143 1.15 -21.27 -1.37
C LEU A 143 0.52 -22.09 -2.51
N THR A 144 -0.26 -23.14 -2.20
CA THR A 144 -0.87 -24.07 -3.18
C THR A 144 -2.35 -24.27 -2.90
#